data_AF-A0A8J8MJM5-F1
#
_entry.id   AF-A0A8J8MJM5-F1
#
_cell.length_a   1.000
_cell.length_b   1.000
_cell.length_c   1.000
_cell.angle_alpha   90.00
_cell.angle_beta   90.00
_cell.angle_gamma   90.00
#
_symmetry.space_group_name_H-M   'P 1'
#
loop_
_entity.id
_entity.type
_entity.pdbx_description
1 polymer ?
#
loop_
_entity_poly.entity_id
_entity_poly.type
_entity_poly.pdbx_seq_one_letter_code
_entity_poly.pdbx_strand_id
1 'polypeptide(L)'
;MNKITQIFLVITCITGLLTSCYTKDDENKLELVLDDEGNYTGFSNLPTDDTVEDYKEKGYFVKQDSEVINQEVWDQFIETATGENETAIRMVRLFTEEGTTKGPYYQDLFYKDKHYYFFDSSSEYLKEEPFKYLLTLEGQFGNSKKDSGVIILTDDNTLTYEDVMNSFLSSVMLDTSPFQLIMFQ
;
A
#
# COMPACT_ATOMS: atom_id res chain seq x y z
N MET A 1 -2.65 -69.11 8.45
CA MET A 1 -2.55 -68.42 9.75
C MET A 1 -1.18 -67.76 9.82
N ASN A 2 -0.95 -66.46 10.00
CA ASN A 2 -1.78 -65.27 10.08
C ASN A 2 -0.95 -64.13 9.48
N LYS A 3 -1.46 -63.46 8.45
CA LYS A 3 -0.92 -62.22 7.87
C LYS A 3 -1.29 -61.03 8.78
N ILE A 4 -0.68 -60.90 9.95
CA ILE A 4 -0.92 -59.73 10.82
C ILE A 4 0.37 -59.40 11.60
N THR A 5 1.44 -59.05 10.90
CA THR A 5 2.66 -58.55 11.56
C THR A 5 3.47 -57.67 10.63
N GLN A 6 2.81 -56.74 9.94
CA GLN A 6 3.52 -55.79 9.06
C GLN A 6 2.78 -54.46 8.84
N ILE A 7 1.92 -54.05 9.78
CA ILE A 7 1.26 -52.74 9.75
C ILE A 7 1.21 -52.20 11.19
N PHE A 8 2.35 -51.81 11.74
CA PHE A 8 2.38 -51.06 13.01
C PHE A 8 3.58 -50.10 13.13
N LEU A 9 4.21 -49.71 12.01
CA LEU A 9 5.40 -48.84 12.04
C LEU A 9 5.37 -47.68 11.02
N VAL A 10 4.18 -47.27 10.58
CA VAL A 10 4.01 -46.09 9.69
C VAL A 10 2.90 -45.14 10.17
N ILE A 11 2.15 -45.49 11.22
CA ILE A 11 1.04 -44.68 11.74
C ILE A 11 1.47 -43.97 13.03
N THR A 12 2.61 -43.29 12.98
CA THR A 12 3.07 -42.39 14.06
C THR A 12 3.93 -41.23 13.56
N CYS A 13 3.94 -40.99 12.24
CA CYS A 13 4.65 -39.85 11.61
C CYS A 13 3.73 -38.91 10.82
N ILE A 14 2.40 -39.05 10.90
CA ILE A 14 1.44 -38.20 10.13
C ILE A 14 0.38 -37.58 11.05
N THR A 15 0.74 -37.24 12.29
CA THR A 15 -0.15 -36.47 13.19
C THR A 15 0.52 -35.23 13.78
N GLY A 16 1.64 -34.79 13.19
CA GLY A 16 2.38 -33.58 13.60
C GLY A 16 2.46 -32.47 12.56
N LEU A 17 1.76 -32.58 11.42
CA LEU A 17 1.78 -31.59 10.33
C LEU A 17 0.47 -30.82 10.15
N LEU A 18 -0.41 -30.87 11.14
CA LEU A 18 -1.46 -29.86 11.30
C LEU A 18 -1.02 -28.84 12.35
N THR A 19 0.13 -28.21 12.12
CA THR A 19 0.23 -26.80 12.53
C THR A 19 -0.77 -26.07 11.65
N SER A 20 -1.98 -25.97 12.19
CA SER A 20 -3.00 -25.03 11.75
C SER A 20 -2.29 -23.71 11.45
N CYS A 21 -2.07 -23.41 10.17
CA CYS A 21 -1.94 -22.03 9.74
C CYS A 21 -3.23 -21.40 10.23
N TYR A 22 -3.13 -20.64 11.30
CA TYR A 22 -4.23 -19.83 11.79
C TYR A 22 -4.40 -18.74 10.73
N THR A 23 -5.06 -19.08 9.61
CA THR A 23 -5.63 -18.09 8.72
C THR A 23 -6.75 -17.47 9.53
N LYS A 24 -6.39 -16.38 10.20
CA LYS A 24 -7.33 -15.43 10.74
C LYS A 24 -8.26 -15.09 9.57
N ASP A 25 -9.54 -15.47 9.69
CA ASP A 25 -10.54 -15.14 8.67
C ASP A 25 -10.44 -13.64 8.37
N ASP A 26 -10.18 -13.34 7.10
CA ASP A 26 -9.78 -12.03 6.58
C ASP A 26 -11.05 -11.20 6.29
N GLU A 27 -11.95 -11.08 7.28
CA GLU A 27 -13.23 -10.35 7.15
C GLU A 27 -13.05 -8.86 6.84
N ASN A 28 -11.80 -8.36 6.81
CA ASN A 28 -11.46 -6.97 6.48
C ASN A 28 -10.38 -6.86 5.39
N LYS A 29 -10.27 -7.82 4.47
CA LYS A 29 -9.37 -7.68 3.33
C LYS A 29 -9.82 -6.48 2.49
N LEU A 30 -8.94 -5.49 2.30
CA LEU A 30 -9.21 -4.35 1.43
C LEU A 30 -9.28 -4.83 -0.02
N GLU A 31 -10.41 -4.61 -0.68
CA GLU A 31 -10.66 -5.07 -2.05
C GLU A 31 -10.72 -3.90 -3.04
N LEU A 32 -10.19 -4.13 -4.23
CA LEU A 32 -10.33 -3.22 -5.36
C LEU A 32 -11.73 -3.42 -5.99
N VAL A 33 -12.67 -2.57 -5.59
CA VAL A 33 -14.06 -2.56 -6.09
C VAL A 33 -14.33 -1.29 -6.87
N LEU A 34 -14.84 -1.45 -8.10
CA LEU A 34 -15.20 -0.37 -9.00
C LEU A 34 -16.72 -0.33 -9.20
N ASP A 35 -17.25 0.86 -9.46
CA ASP A 35 -18.63 1.05 -9.92
C ASP A 35 -18.81 0.71 -11.42
N ASP A 36 -20.04 0.82 -11.92
CA ASP A 36 -20.38 0.55 -13.33
C ASP A 36 -19.68 1.51 -14.33
N GLU A 37 -19.14 2.63 -13.84
CA GLU A 37 -18.39 3.63 -14.62
C GLU A 37 -16.87 3.44 -14.52
N GLY A 38 -16.40 2.45 -13.75
CA GLY A 38 -14.99 2.12 -13.54
C GLY A 38 -14.30 2.98 -12.47
N ASN A 39 -15.05 3.66 -11.60
CA ASN A 39 -14.49 4.43 -10.49
C ASN A 39 -14.40 3.59 -9.22
N TYR A 40 -13.31 3.75 -8.49
CA TYR A 40 -13.08 3.09 -7.22
C TYR A 40 -14.02 3.60 -6.11
N THR A 41 -14.66 2.67 -5.40
CA THR A 41 -15.72 2.98 -4.42
C THR A 41 -15.28 2.84 -2.96
N GLY A 42 -14.00 2.53 -2.70
CA GLY A 42 -13.55 2.17 -1.35
C GLY A 42 -13.58 3.30 -0.32
N PHE A 43 -13.81 4.56 -0.74
CA PHE A 43 -13.79 5.75 0.12
C PHE A 43 -15.16 6.20 0.64
N SER A 44 -16.27 5.59 0.21
CA SER A 44 -17.61 6.14 0.45
C SER A 44 -18.08 6.17 1.92
N ASN A 45 -17.44 5.42 2.83
CA ASN A 45 -17.87 5.30 4.24
C ASN A 45 -16.68 5.24 5.20
N LEU A 46 -15.69 6.10 5.01
CA LEU A 46 -14.54 6.14 5.90
C LEU A 46 -14.80 6.99 7.13
N PRO A 47 -14.24 6.59 8.30
CA PRO A 47 -14.34 7.37 9.53
C PRO A 47 -13.72 8.75 9.32
N THR A 48 -14.14 9.75 10.11
CA THR A 48 -13.61 11.12 9.96
C THR A 48 -13.02 11.67 11.25
N ASP A 49 -13.27 10.99 12.36
CA ASP A 49 -13.01 11.40 13.73
C ASP A 49 -12.27 10.31 14.54
N ASP A 50 -11.86 9.23 13.88
CA ASP A 50 -10.96 8.21 14.42
C ASP A 50 -9.64 8.82 14.91
N THR A 51 -9.13 8.27 16.01
CA THR A 51 -7.81 8.57 16.54
C THR A 51 -6.71 7.85 15.75
N VAL A 52 -5.44 8.25 15.97
CA VAL A 52 -4.27 7.56 15.41
C VAL A 52 -4.30 6.07 15.78
N GLU A 53 -4.63 5.75 17.03
CA GLU A 53 -4.75 4.38 17.53
C GLU A 53 -5.86 3.61 16.81
N ASP A 54 -7.03 4.22 16.57
CA ASP A 54 -8.14 3.58 15.87
C ASP A 54 -7.74 3.18 14.43
N TYR A 55 -6.98 4.02 13.73
CA TYR A 55 -6.49 3.70 12.39
C TYR A 55 -5.45 2.57 12.39
N LYS A 56 -4.57 2.54 13.39
CA LYS A 56 -3.59 1.46 13.54
C LYS A 56 -4.26 0.13 13.81
N GLU A 57 -5.29 0.10 14.67
CA GLU A 57 -6.07 -1.09 14.96
C GLU A 57 -6.82 -1.62 13.73
N LYS A 58 -7.22 -0.72 12.82
CA LYS A 58 -7.79 -1.05 11.49
C LYS A 58 -6.74 -1.54 10.49
N GLY A 59 -5.44 -1.52 10.83
CA GLY A 59 -4.36 -1.96 9.95
C GLY A 59 -3.98 -0.95 8.87
N TYR A 60 -4.33 0.33 9.03
CA TYR A 60 -3.97 1.38 8.06
C TYR A 60 -2.52 1.79 8.26
N PHE A 61 -1.86 2.24 7.19
CA PHE A 61 -0.62 3.00 7.28
C PHE A 61 -0.93 4.45 7.66
N VAL A 62 -0.42 4.89 8.81
CA VAL A 62 -0.73 6.20 9.39
C VAL A 62 0.46 7.13 9.24
N LYS A 63 0.23 8.26 8.57
CA LYS A 63 1.16 9.39 8.55
C LYS A 63 0.50 10.59 9.23
N GLN A 64 1.14 11.12 10.26
CA GLN A 64 0.70 12.33 10.95
C GLN A 64 1.70 13.45 10.65
N ASP A 65 1.22 14.51 10.02
CA ASP A 65 2.05 15.58 9.47
C ASP A 65 3.15 15.02 8.53
N SER A 66 4.41 15.05 8.97
CA SER A 66 5.55 14.47 8.23
C SER A 66 6.00 13.11 8.78
N GLU A 67 5.47 12.67 9.91
CA GLU A 67 5.93 11.48 10.64
C GLU A 67 5.12 10.25 10.27
N VAL A 68 5.83 9.15 9.97
CA VAL A 68 5.22 7.83 9.82
C VAL A 68 5.11 7.18 11.20
N ILE A 69 3.91 6.75 11.57
CA ILE A 69 3.62 6.25 12.92
C ILE A 69 3.81 4.73 13.03
N ASN A 70 3.51 3.98 11.97
CA ASN A 70 3.52 2.51 11.94
C ASN A 70 4.09 1.97 10.62
N GLN A 71 5.39 2.18 10.45
CA GLN A 71 6.16 1.78 9.26
C GLN A 71 6.01 0.28 8.91
N GLU A 72 5.81 -0.58 9.91
CA GLU A 72 5.70 -2.03 9.73
C GLU A 72 4.58 -2.46 8.78
N VAL A 73 3.49 -1.68 8.68
CA VAL A 73 2.38 -1.98 7.76
C VAL A 73 2.80 -1.75 6.31
N TRP A 74 3.58 -0.70 6.06
CA TRP A 74 4.16 -0.43 4.74
C TRP A 74 5.17 -1.51 4.37
N ASP A 75 6.06 -1.87 5.30
CA ASP A 75 7.09 -2.88 5.05
C ASP A 75 6.44 -4.24 4.70
N GLN A 76 5.36 -4.62 5.39
CA GLN A 76 4.59 -5.83 5.06
C GLN A 76 3.95 -5.77 3.68
N PHE A 77 3.40 -4.61 3.29
CA PHE A 77 2.86 -4.42 1.94
C PHE A 77 3.95 -4.61 0.89
N ILE A 78 5.12 -3.99 1.07
CA ILE A 78 6.26 -4.11 0.15
C ILE A 78 6.76 -5.55 0.07
N GLU A 79 6.94 -6.23 1.20
CA GLU A 79 7.37 -7.64 1.23
C GLU A 79 6.38 -8.54 0.47
N THR A 80 5.08 -8.33 0.67
CA THR A 80 4.04 -9.13 0.01
C THR A 80 4.00 -8.88 -1.50
N ALA A 81 4.04 -7.61 -1.92
CA ALA A 81 4.01 -7.21 -3.32
C ALA A 81 5.28 -7.65 -4.08
N THR A 82 6.47 -7.52 -3.48
CA THR A 82 7.73 -7.99 -4.07
C THR A 82 7.80 -9.51 -4.17
N GLY A 83 7.06 -10.23 -3.32
CA GLY A 83 6.80 -11.67 -3.45
C GLY A 83 5.79 -12.06 -4.55
N GLU A 84 5.33 -11.11 -5.37
CA GLU A 84 4.28 -11.24 -6.38
C GLU A 84 2.91 -11.71 -5.83
N ASN A 85 2.64 -11.51 -4.54
CA ASN A 85 1.35 -11.85 -3.95
C ASN A 85 0.43 -10.63 -3.93
N GLU A 86 -0.85 -10.86 -4.24
CA GLU A 86 -1.84 -9.80 -4.19
C GLU A 86 -1.94 -9.22 -2.78
N THR A 87 -1.87 -7.90 -2.69
CA THR A 87 -1.91 -7.19 -1.41
C THR A 87 -2.47 -5.79 -1.59
N ALA A 88 -2.93 -5.20 -0.50
CA ALA A 88 -3.51 -3.87 -0.49
C ALA A 88 -3.17 -3.19 0.84
N ILE A 89 -3.04 -1.86 0.79
CA ILE A 89 -2.81 -1.04 1.96
C ILE A 89 -3.64 0.23 1.84
N ARG A 90 -4.34 0.56 2.93
CA ARG A 90 -4.98 1.86 3.09
C ARG A 90 -4.07 2.77 3.90
N MET A 91 -3.79 3.94 3.35
CA MET A 91 -2.99 4.99 3.98
C MET A 91 -3.92 6.10 4.43
N VAL A 92 -3.69 6.61 5.64
CA VAL A 92 -4.38 7.78 6.17
C VAL A 92 -3.37 8.86 6.54
N ARG A 93 -3.63 10.08 6.09
CA ARG A 93 -2.86 11.27 6.45
C ARG A 93 -3.67 12.16 7.38
N LEU A 94 -3.06 12.48 8.51
CA LEU A 94 -3.62 13.31 9.56
C LEU A 94 -2.79 14.58 9.67
N PHE A 95 -3.43 15.72 9.84
CA PHE A 95 -2.76 17.02 9.97
C PHE A 95 -3.13 17.64 11.32
N THR A 96 -2.13 18.10 12.07
CA THR A 96 -2.34 18.67 13.41
C THR A 96 -2.48 20.19 13.42
N GLU A 97 -2.33 20.87 12.28
CA GLU A 97 -2.40 22.33 12.20
C GLU A 97 -3.77 22.90 12.61
N GLU A 98 -3.76 23.70 13.69
CA GLU A 98 -4.93 24.43 14.18
C GLU A 98 -5.55 25.29 13.06
N GLY A 99 -6.85 25.09 12.83
CA GLY A 99 -7.64 25.89 11.88
C GLY A 99 -7.81 25.27 10.50
N THR A 100 -7.25 24.09 10.23
CA THR A 100 -7.59 23.32 9.03
C THR A 100 -8.74 22.36 9.34
N THR A 101 -9.92 22.62 8.76
CA THR A 101 -11.09 21.71 8.77
C THR A 101 -10.91 20.52 7.83
N LYS A 102 -9.66 20.11 7.55
CA LYS A 102 -9.42 18.99 6.65
C LYS A 102 -9.38 17.73 7.50
N GLY A 103 -10.48 16.98 7.45
CA GLY A 103 -10.55 15.64 8.01
C GLY A 103 -9.46 14.73 7.41
N PRO A 104 -9.39 13.47 7.88
CA PRO A 104 -8.41 12.51 7.39
C PRO A 104 -8.45 12.39 5.87
N TYR A 105 -7.26 12.26 5.30
CA TYR A 105 -7.10 12.06 3.88
C TYR A 105 -6.69 10.62 3.61
N TYR A 106 -7.41 9.94 2.72
CA TYR A 106 -7.19 8.53 2.44
C TYR A 106 -6.58 8.30 1.07
N GLN A 107 -5.71 7.31 1.01
CA GLN A 107 -5.14 6.78 -0.21
C GLN A 107 -5.13 5.26 -0.11
N ASP A 108 -5.50 4.57 -1.18
CA ASP A 108 -5.44 3.11 -1.23
C ASP A 108 -4.46 2.69 -2.31
N LEU A 109 -3.55 1.78 -1.97
CA LEU A 109 -2.57 1.21 -2.88
C LEU A 109 -2.78 -0.30 -2.94
N PHE A 110 -2.95 -0.82 -4.14
CA PHE A 110 -3.12 -2.23 -4.43
C PHE A 110 -1.95 -2.74 -5.24
N TYR A 111 -1.56 -3.99 -5.01
CA TYR A 111 -0.81 -4.80 -5.96
C TYR A 111 -1.69 -6.00 -6.34
N LYS A 112 -2.14 -6.04 -7.60
CA LYS A 112 -3.08 -7.05 -8.10
C LYS A 112 -2.79 -7.32 -9.57
N ASP A 113 -2.96 -8.55 -10.03
CA ASP A 113 -2.72 -8.92 -11.45
C ASP A 113 -1.36 -8.43 -11.99
N LYS A 114 -0.33 -8.46 -11.13
CA LYS A 114 1.05 -7.97 -11.38
C LYS A 114 1.19 -6.48 -11.67
N HIS A 115 0.19 -5.67 -11.32
CA HIS A 115 0.23 -4.22 -11.45
C HIS A 115 -0.09 -3.55 -10.11
N TYR A 116 0.37 -2.32 -9.98
CA TYR A 116 0.02 -1.41 -8.89
C TYR A 116 -1.12 -0.50 -9.31
N TYR A 117 -2.04 -0.25 -8.38
CA TYR A 117 -3.15 0.67 -8.56
C TYR A 117 -3.24 1.59 -7.37
N PHE A 118 -3.40 2.89 -7.62
CA PHE A 118 -3.44 3.88 -6.56
C PHE A 118 -4.63 4.80 -6.70
N PHE A 119 -5.33 4.98 -5.59
CA PHE A 119 -6.50 5.82 -5.49
C PHE A 119 -6.31 6.84 -4.40
N ASP A 120 -6.79 8.05 -4.67
CA ASP A 120 -6.66 9.19 -3.79
C ASP A 120 -8.04 9.78 -3.51
N SER A 121 -8.45 9.79 -2.24
CA SER A 121 -9.79 10.24 -1.83
C SER A 121 -10.11 11.70 -2.15
N SER A 122 -9.11 12.52 -2.48
CA SER A 122 -9.33 13.90 -2.92
C SER A 122 -9.41 14.08 -4.44
N SER A 123 -9.07 13.04 -5.21
CA SER A 123 -9.14 13.08 -6.66
C SER A 123 -10.60 13.09 -7.10
N GLU A 124 -10.93 13.97 -8.07
CA GLU A 124 -12.21 13.93 -8.77
C GLU A 124 -12.32 12.69 -9.70
N TYR A 125 -11.18 12.08 -10.03
CA TYR A 125 -11.08 10.92 -10.92
C TYR A 125 -10.50 9.74 -10.15
N LEU A 126 -11.35 8.76 -9.84
CA LEU A 126 -11.00 7.51 -9.17
C LEU A 126 -10.92 6.35 -10.15
N LYS A 127 -10.47 6.61 -11.37
CA LYS A 127 -10.35 5.58 -12.40
C LYS A 127 -9.15 4.68 -12.14
N GLU A 128 -9.33 3.41 -12.44
CA GLU A 128 -8.25 2.43 -12.39
C GLU A 128 -7.19 2.74 -13.46
N GLU A 129 -5.95 2.97 -13.02
CA GLU A 129 -4.77 3.07 -13.88
C GLU A 129 -3.70 2.10 -13.37
N PRO A 130 -3.30 1.10 -14.18
CA PRO A 130 -2.29 0.13 -13.79
C PRO A 130 -0.87 0.67 -14.00
N PHE A 131 0.01 0.46 -13.01
CA PHE A 131 1.44 0.75 -13.10
C PHE A 131 2.27 -0.51 -12.87
N LYS A 132 3.36 -0.69 -13.61
CA LYS A 132 4.23 -1.87 -13.45
C LYS A 132 5.13 -1.82 -12.21
N TYR A 133 5.56 -0.64 -11.81
CA TYR A 133 6.61 -0.49 -10.82
C TYR A 133 6.20 0.46 -9.70
N LEU A 134 6.60 0.10 -8.48
CA LEU A 134 6.65 0.98 -7.31
C LEU A 134 8.13 1.24 -7.01
N LEU A 135 8.57 2.48 -7.17
CA LEU A 135 9.96 2.88 -6.98
C LEU A 135 10.11 3.74 -5.74
N THR A 136 11.10 3.43 -4.91
CA THR A 136 11.63 4.32 -3.88
C THR A 136 12.90 4.97 -4.42
N LEU A 137 12.86 6.28 -4.60
CA LEU A 137 13.94 7.06 -5.19
C LEU A 137 14.48 8.03 -4.14
N GLU A 138 15.78 8.04 -3.94
CA GLU A 138 16.46 8.92 -2.98
C GLU A 138 17.44 9.84 -3.71
N GLY A 139 17.57 11.07 -3.22
CA GLY A 139 18.54 12.01 -3.76
C GLY A 139 18.54 13.35 -3.04
N GLN A 140 19.40 14.26 -3.52
CA GLN A 140 19.46 15.63 -3.01
C GLN A 140 18.74 16.55 -3.98
N PHE A 141 17.95 17.47 -3.43
CA PHE A 141 17.31 18.51 -4.22
C PHE A 141 17.74 19.90 -3.75
N GLY A 142 18.17 20.74 -4.70
CA GLY A 142 18.68 22.08 -4.42
C GLY A 142 19.93 22.06 -3.53
N ASN A 143 19.94 22.92 -2.50
CA ASN A 143 21.06 23.05 -1.55
C ASN A 143 20.85 22.27 -0.24
N SER A 144 19.96 21.26 -0.22
CA SER A 144 19.75 20.42 0.96
C SER A 144 21.00 19.58 1.24
N LYS A 145 21.42 19.51 2.51
CA LYS A 145 22.48 18.60 2.98
C LYS A 145 21.96 17.22 3.38
N LYS A 146 20.64 17.02 3.34
CA LYS A 146 19.99 15.76 3.64
C LYS A 146 19.37 15.21 2.37
N ASP A 147 19.58 13.93 2.15
CA ASP A 147 18.87 13.19 1.13
C ASP A 147 17.37 13.16 1.49
N SER A 148 16.52 13.26 0.49
CA SER A 148 15.07 13.14 0.59
C SER A 148 14.60 12.03 -0.32
N GLY A 149 13.49 11.38 0.05
CA GLY A 149 12.95 10.26 -0.70
C GLY A 149 11.61 10.59 -1.34
N VAL A 150 11.33 9.95 -2.46
CA VAL A 150 10.00 9.89 -3.07
C VAL A 150 9.64 8.46 -3.39
N ILE A 151 8.38 8.11 -3.17
CA ILE A 151 7.80 6.85 -3.59
C ILE A 151 6.81 7.15 -4.72
N ILE A 152 7.02 6.49 -5.86
CA ILE A 152 6.23 6.71 -7.07
C ILE A 152 5.73 5.39 -7.67
N LEU A 153 4.61 5.46 -8.39
CA LEU A 153 4.21 4.44 -9.35
C LEU A 153 4.58 4.86 -10.77
N THR A 154 5.05 3.93 -11.58
CA THR A 154 5.43 4.21 -12.96
C THR A 154 5.49 2.94 -13.81
N ASP A 155 5.44 3.11 -15.13
CA ASP A 155 5.74 2.08 -16.12
C ASP A 155 7.22 2.08 -16.57
N ASP A 156 8.01 3.04 -16.10
CA ASP A 156 9.43 3.21 -16.43
C ASP A 156 10.32 3.04 -15.19
N ASN A 157 11.01 1.90 -15.11
CA ASN A 157 11.92 1.60 -13.99
C ASN A 157 13.29 2.30 -14.08
N THR A 158 13.47 3.20 -15.04
CA THR A 158 14.72 3.97 -15.22
C THR A 158 14.63 5.39 -14.66
N LEU A 159 13.44 5.81 -14.19
CA LEU A 159 13.25 7.12 -13.57
C LEU A 159 14.14 7.31 -12.34
N THR A 160 14.74 8.49 -12.24
CA THR A 160 15.57 8.90 -11.10
C THR A 160 14.85 9.91 -10.22
N TYR A 161 15.38 10.10 -9.01
CA TYR A 161 14.91 11.15 -8.10
C TYR A 161 14.92 12.55 -8.76
N GLU A 162 15.96 12.85 -9.55
CA GLU A 162 16.08 14.13 -10.25
C GLU A 162 15.00 14.31 -11.31
N ASP A 163 14.66 13.25 -12.07
CA ASP A 163 13.59 13.31 -13.07
C ASP A 163 12.24 13.66 -12.44
N VAL A 164 11.94 13.02 -11.30
CA VAL A 164 10.72 13.27 -10.52
C VAL A 164 10.68 14.69 -10.00
N MET A 165 11.75 15.16 -9.36
CA MET A 165 11.77 16.50 -8.77
C MET A 165 11.76 17.61 -9.83
N ASN A 166 12.40 17.41 -10.98
CA ASN A 166 12.36 18.35 -12.08
C ASN A 166 10.96 18.47 -12.70
N SER A 167 10.14 17.40 -12.68
CA SER A 167 8.77 17.48 -13.18
C SER A 167 7.90 18.41 -12.33
N PHE A 168 8.09 18.44 -11.00
CA PHE A 168 7.40 19.38 -10.10
C PHE A 168 7.80 20.85 -10.30
N LEU A 169 9.01 21.12 -10.81
CA LEU A 169 9.44 22.49 -11.15
C LEU A 169 8.88 22.98 -12.49
N SER A 170 8.52 22.05 -13.37
CA SER A 170 7.99 22.38 -14.69
C SER A 170 6.50 22.68 -14.59
N SER A 171 6.12 23.91 -14.91
CA SER A 171 4.72 24.39 -14.88
C SER A 171 3.81 23.70 -15.91
N VAL A 172 4.37 22.79 -16.73
CA VAL A 172 3.74 22.13 -17.88
C VAL A 172 3.48 20.64 -17.62
N MET A 173 4.00 20.03 -16.54
CA MET A 173 4.18 18.56 -16.47
C MET A 173 3.26 17.76 -15.55
N LEU A 174 2.32 18.36 -14.83
CA LEU A 174 1.46 17.56 -13.93
C LEU A 174 0.43 16.70 -14.67
N ASP A 175 -0.03 17.09 -15.86
CA ASP A 175 -1.06 16.34 -16.62
C ASP A 175 -0.49 15.21 -17.50
N THR A 176 0.83 15.14 -17.70
CA THR A 176 1.47 14.11 -18.56
C THR A 176 2.67 13.45 -17.87
N SER A 177 2.72 13.49 -16.54
CA SER A 177 3.83 12.90 -15.80
C SER A 177 3.86 11.38 -16.04
N PRO A 178 5.03 10.78 -16.36
CA PRO A 178 5.15 9.34 -16.57
C PRO A 178 5.07 8.53 -15.26
N PHE A 179 4.67 9.17 -14.17
CA PHE A 179 4.58 8.59 -12.84
C PHE A 179 3.50 9.27 -11.99
N GLN A 180 3.03 8.54 -10.99
CA GLN A 180 2.14 9.02 -9.95
C GLN A 180 2.88 9.06 -8.61
N LEU A 181 2.88 10.21 -7.93
CA LEU A 181 3.50 10.35 -6.62
C LEU A 181 2.62 9.72 -5.54
N ILE A 182 3.19 8.81 -4.74
CA ILE A 182 2.54 8.21 -3.58
C ILE A 182 2.87 9.03 -2.33
N MET A 183 4.14 9.22 -2.00
CA MET A 183 4.55 10.00 -0.83
C MET A 183 5.99 10.52 -0.91
N PHE A 184 6.24 11.62 -0.20
CA PHE A 184 7.58 12.04 0.20
C PHE A 184 8.02 11.33 1.49
N GLN A 185 9.31 11.03 1.58
CA GLN A 185 10.00 10.52 2.77
C GLN A 185 10.91 11.60 3.38
#